data_AF-A0A4U9CZZ4-F1
#
_entry.id   AF-A0A4U9CZZ4-F1
#
_cell.length_a   1.000
_cell.length_b   1.000
_cell.length_c   1.000
_cell.angle_alpha   90.00
_cell.angle_beta   90.00
_cell.angle_gamma   90.00
#
_symmetry.space_group_name_H-M   'P 1'
#
loop_
_entity.id
_entity.type
_entity.pdbx_description
1 polymer ?
#
loop_
_entity_poly.entity_id
_entity_poly.type
_entity_poly.pdbx_seq_one_letter_code
_entity_poly.pdbx_strand_id
1 'polypeptide(L)'
;MKQQTQLRRREAVDGAELPADLSPLLQRLYASRGVRSAQELERGVKGMLPWAQLNGIDKAVEMLYDAFQQDLHIVIVGDFDADGATSTALSVLALRALGYGNVSYLVPNRFEDGYGLSPEVVDQAHARGAQMIMTVDNGISSHSGVDRAHDLGIPVVVTDHHLPGDTLPAAEAIVNPNLRDCGFPSKSLAGVGVAFT
;
A
#
# COMPACT_ATOMS: atom_id res chain seq x y z
N MET A 1 13.13 18.38 34.14
CA MET A 1 11.71 18.39 34.54
C MET A 1 11.21 16.94 34.57
N LYS A 2 10.58 16.48 35.65
CA LYS A 2 9.94 15.15 35.67
C LYS A 2 8.72 15.20 34.75
N GLN A 3 8.61 14.28 33.78
CA GLN A 3 7.39 14.12 32.99
C GLN A 3 6.21 13.86 33.94
N GLN A 4 5.19 14.70 33.87
CA GLN A 4 4.00 14.57 34.68
C GLN A 4 3.05 13.61 33.97
N THR A 5 2.93 12.38 34.47
CA THR A 5 1.99 11.40 33.94
C THR A 5 0.55 11.87 34.20
N GLN A 6 -0.20 12.17 33.13
CA GLN A 6 -1.62 12.44 33.22
C GLN A 6 -2.42 11.19 32.89
N LEU A 7 -3.31 10.80 33.80
CA LEU A 7 -4.29 9.75 33.56
C LEU A 7 -5.53 10.36 32.89
N ARG A 8 -5.75 10.04 31.61
CA ARG A 8 -6.96 10.42 30.89
C ARG A 8 -7.90 9.23 30.79
N ARG A 9 -9.10 9.36 31.37
CA ARG A 9 -10.18 8.39 31.16
C ARG A 9 -10.78 8.62 29.78
N ARG A 10 -10.88 7.57 28.97
CA ARG A 10 -11.64 7.63 27.71
C ARG A 10 -13.12 7.42 28.02
N GLU A 11 -13.97 8.22 27.40
CA GLU A 11 -15.42 7.99 27.45
C GLU A 11 -15.76 6.77 26.60
N ALA A 12 -16.67 5.94 27.11
CA ALA A 12 -17.20 4.84 26.33
C ALA A 12 -18.23 5.38 25.33
N VAL A 13 -18.27 4.79 24.14
CA VAL A 13 -19.36 5.08 23.20
C VAL A 13 -20.66 4.47 23.75
N ASP A 14 -21.71 5.28 23.86
CA ASP A 14 -23.05 4.81 24.21
C ASP A 14 -23.64 3.97 23.07
N GLY A 15 -24.35 2.90 23.42
CA GLY A 15 -25.04 2.04 22.45
C GLY A 15 -24.15 1.09 21.65
N ALA A 16 -22.97 0.72 22.17
CA ALA A 16 -22.14 -0.30 21.52
C ALA A 16 -22.81 -1.69 21.56
N GLU A 17 -23.04 -2.28 20.40
CA GLU A 17 -23.62 -3.61 20.20
C GLU A 17 -22.51 -4.65 20.06
N LEU A 18 -21.86 -4.98 21.18
CA LEU A 18 -20.77 -5.94 21.23
C LEU A 18 -21.29 -7.36 21.54
N PRO A 19 -20.60 -8.42 21.07
CA PRO A 19 -21.00 -9.80 21.32
C PRO A 19 -21.19 -10.12 22.81
N ALA A 20 -22.30 -10.78 23.14
CA ALA A 20 -22.70 -11.07 24.51
C ALA A 20 -21.78 -12.08 25.22
N ASP A 21 -21.01 -12.86 24.46
CA ASP A 21 -20.01 -13.81 24.94
C ASP A 21 -18.68 -13.14 25.35
N LEU A 22 -18.46 -11.87 24.99
CA LEU A 22 -17.33 -11.11 25.50
C LEU A 22 -17.53 -10.76 26.98
N SER A 23 -16.45 -10.86 27.77
CA SER A 23 -16.51 -10.45 29.17
C SER A 23 -16.89 -8.97 29.33
N PRO A 24 -17.58 -8.58 30.42
CA PRO A 24 -17.97 -7.19 30.66
C PRO A 24 -16.78 -6.21 30.66
N LEU A 25 -15.60 -6.67 31.06
CA LEU A 25 -14.37 -5.88 31.00
C LEU A 25 -13.95 -5.58 29.55
N LEU A 26 -13.98 -6.59 28.67
CA LEU A 26 -13.63 -6.42 27.26
C LEU A 26 -14.64 -5.51 26.54
N GLN A 27 -15.94 -5.68 26.79
CA GLN A 27 -16.96 -4.80 26.23
C GLN A 27 -16.70 -3.33 26.59
N ARG A 28 -16.42 -3.05 27.87
CA ARG A 28 -16.08 -1.70 28.34
C ARG A 28 -14.79 -1.16 27.70
N LEU A 29 -13.77 -2.00 27.55
CA LEU A 29 -12.50 -1.62 26.93
C LEU A 29 -12.68 -1.28 25.45
N TYR A 30 -13.43 -2.08 24.69
CA TYR A 30 -13.70 -1.85 23.28
C TYR A 30 -14.55 -0.60 23.07
N ALA A 31 -15.64 -0.43 23.83
CA ALA A 31 -16.45 0.78 23.77
C ALA A 31 -15.62 2.04 24.09
N SER A 32 -14.69 1.97 25.06
CA SER A 32 -13.77 3.08 25.37
C SER A 32 -12.70 3.35 24.31
N ARG A 33 -12.53 2.43 23.36
CA ARG A 33 -11.65 2.60 22.19
C ARG A 33 -12.41 3.02 20.93
N GLY A 34 -13.72 3.23 21.03
CA GLY A 34 -14.55 3.67 19.92
C GLY A 34 -15.23 2.54 19.13
N VAL A 35 -15.02 1.28 19.51
CA VAL A 35 -15.61 0.13 18.83
C VAL A 35 -17.10 0.08 19.13
N ARG A 36 -17.95 0.06 18.10
CA ARG A 36 -19.41 0.14 18.25
C ARG A 36 -20.13 -1.16 17.96
N SER A 37 -19.53 -2.07 17.21
CA SER A 37 -20.20 -3.28 16.73
C SER A 37 -19.28 -4.49 16.72
N ALA A 38 -19.89 -5.69 16.67
CA ALA A 38 -19.16 -6.94 16.45
C ALA A 38 -18.35 -6.95 15.14
N GLN A 39 -18.82 -6.24 14.11
CA GLN A 39 -18.16 -6.20 12.79
C GLN A 39 -16.79 -5.52 12.86
N GLU A 40 -16.63 -4.50 13.70
CA GLU A 40 -15.34 -3.81 13.90
C GLU A 40 -14.30 -4.66 14.66
N LEU A 41 -14.71 -5.79 15.23
CA LEU A 41 -13.82 -6.76 15.86
C LEU A 41 -13.34 -7.86 14.90
N GLU A 42 -13.87 -7.89 13.67
CA GLU A 42 -13.47 -8.85 12.66
C GLU A 42 -12.04 -8.57 12.19
N ARG A 43 -11.20 -9.60 12.18
CA ARG A 43 -9.77 -9.49 11.84
C ARG A 43 -9.37 -10.34 10.64
N GLY A 44 -10.26 -11.21 10.17
CA GLY A 44 -10.05 -12.03 8.99
C GLY A 44 -10.32 -11.25 7.70
N VAL A 45 -9.96 -11.87 6.57
CA VAL A 45 -10.08 -11.28 5.22
C VAL A 45 -11.51 -10.83 4.89
N LYS A 46 -12.53 -11.53 5.39
CA LYS A 46 -13.95 -11.15 5.20
C LYS A 46 -14.32 -9.79 5.80
N GLY A 47 -13.50 -9.27 6.72
CA GLY A 47 -13.65 -7.94 7.32
C GLY A 47 -12.86 -6.85 6.60
N MET A 48 -12.10 -7.18 5.54
CA MET A 48 -11.39 -6.17 4.76
C MET A 48 -12.38 -5.26 4.04
N LEU A 49 -12.01 -3.98 3.98
CA LEU A 49 -12.80 -2.99 3.26
C LEU A 49 -12.73 -3.26 1.74
N PRO A 50 -13.82 -3.03 0.99
CA PRO A 50 -13.82 -3.19 -0.46
C PRO A 50 -12.79 -2.27 -1.13
N TRP A 51 -11.99 -2.85 -2.02
CA TRP A 51 -10.94 -2.14 -2.76
C TRP A 51 -11.48 -1.08 -3.72
N ALA A 52 -12.74 -1.18 -4.16
CA ALA A 52 -13.34 -0.31 -5.17
C ALA A 52 -13.39 1.19 -4.80
N GLN A 53 -13.14 1.53 -3.54
CA GLN A 53 -13.05 2.93 -3.08
C GLN A 53 -11.61 3.48 -3.03
N LEU A 54 -10.60 2.66 -3.37
CA LEU A 54 -9.22 3.11 -3.54
C LEU A 54 -9.11 3.86 -4.87
N ASN A 55 -8.79 5.15 -4.81
CA ASN A 55 -8.52 5.92 -6.02
C ASN A 55 -7.36 5.28 -6.81
N GLY A 56 -7.46 5.33 -8.14
CA GLY A 56 -6.43 4.81 -9.05
C GLY A 56 -6.46 3.30 -9.27
N ILE A 57 -7.26 2.53 -8.51
CA ILE A 57 -7.26 1.06 -8.60
C ILE A 57 -7.68 0.57 -9.98
N ASP A 58 -8.73 1.14 -10.58
CA ASP A 58 -9.20 0.73 -11.90
C ASP A 58 -8.13 0.96 -12.97
N LYS A 59 -7.41 2.09 -12.90
CA LYS A 59 -6.34 2.42 -13.86
C LYS A 59 -5.13 1.51 -13.68
N ALA A 60 -4.74 1.22 -12.44
CA ALA A 60 -3.65 0.29 -12.14
C ALA A 60 -3.97 -1.13 -12.67
N VAL A 61 -5.19 -1.61 -12.44
CA VAL A 61 -5.64 -2.93 -12.94
C VAL A 61 -5.65 -2.97 -14.47
N GLU A 62 -6.17 -1.92 -15.13
CA GLU A 62 -6.14 -1.82 -16.61
C GLU A 62 -4.71 -1.90 -17.13
N MET A 63 -3.78 -1.14 -16.56
CA MET A 63 -2.37 -1.15 -16.96
C MET A 63 -1.69 -2.51 -16.75
N LEU A 64 -1.91 -3.15 -15.60
CA LEU A 64 -1.35 -4.47 -15.32
C LEU A 64 -1.95 -5.54 -16.23
N TYR A 65 -3.25 -5.45 -16.53
CA TYR A 65 -3.91 -6.34 -17.48
C TYR A 65 -3.36 -6.16 -18.90
N ASP A 66 -3.18 -4.93 -19.36
CA ASP A 66 -2.61 -4.63 -20.68
C ASP A 66 -1.14 -5.09 -20.77
N ALA A 67 -0.35 -4.92 -19.70
CA ALA A 67 1.00 -5.45 -19.61
C ALA A 67 1.00 -6.98 -19.70
N PHE A 68 0.01 -7.64 -19.06
CA PHE A 68 -0.18 -9.08 -19.15
C PHE A 68 -0.44 -9.52 -20.60
N GLN A 69 -1.36 -8.85 -21.30
CA GLN A 69 -1.69 -9.17 -22.69
C GLN A 69 -0.50 -8.97 -23.65
N GLN A 70 0.38 -8.02 -23.34
CA GLN A 70 1.55 -7.69 -24.13
C GLN A 70 2.82 -8.43 -23.70
N ASP A 71 2.75 -9.25 -22.65
CA ASP A 71 3.88 -9.96 -22.03
C ASP A 71 5.06 -9.03 -21.66
N LEU A 72 4.74 -7.83 -21.14
CA LEU A 72 5.74 -6.83 -20.75
C LEU A 72 6.52 -7.28 -19.50
N HIS A 73 7.84 -7.12 -19.48
CA HIS A 73 8.57 -7.40 -18.24
C HIS A 73 8.22 -6.38 -17.14
N ILE A 74 7.48 -6.83 -16.12
CA ILE A 74 7.10 -6.03 -14.95
C ILE A 74 8.16 -6.20 -13.87
N VAL A 75 8.70 -5.09 -13.37
CA VAL A 75 9.58 -5.08 -12.20
C VAL A 75 8.83 -4.51 -10.99
N ILE A 76 8.66 -5.35 -9.97
CA ILE A 76 8.10 -4.93 -8.68
C ILE A 76 9.21 -4.28 -7.85
N VAL A 77 9.05 -3.00 -7.52
CA VAL A 77 10.02 -2.25 -6.70
C VAL A 77 9.47 -2.10 -5.28
N GLY A 78 10.00 -2.88 -4.35
CA GLY A 78 9.56 -2.91 -2.95
C GLY A 78 10.35 -2.01 -2.02
N ASP A 79 9.92 -1.96 -0.76
CA ASP A 79 10.71 -1.40 0.35
C ASP A 79 11.44 -2.52 1.14
N PHE A 80 12.44 -2.13 1.94
CA PHE A 80 13.34 -3.06 2.65
C PHE A 80 12.78 -3.57 3.98
N ASP A 81 11.69 -2.99 4.49
CA ASP A 81 11.12 -3.39 5.76
C ASP A 81 10.14 -4.58 5.62
N ALA A 82 9.46 -4.95 6.70
CA ALA A 82 8.55 -6.10 6.67
C ALA A 82 7.33 -5.87 5.76
N ASP A 83 6.82 -4.64 5.67
CA ASP A 83 5.67 -4.31 4.85
C ASP A 83 6.07 -4.36 3.37
N GLY A 84 7.17 -3.69 2.99
CA GLY A 84 7.71 -3.72 1.63
C GLY A 84 8.14 -5.12 1.17
N ALA A 85 8.81 -5.89 2.02
CA ALA A 85 9.23 -7.26 1.68
C ALA A 85 8.03 -8.19 1.47
N THR A 86 7.00 -8.10 2.32
CA THR A 86 5.79 -8.93 2.18
C THR A 86 4.93 -8.47 1.01
N SER A 87 4.84 -7.17 0.74
CA SER A 87 4.19 -6.62 -0.46
C SER A 87 4.84 -7.14 -1.73
N THR A 88 6.17 -7.09 -1.80
CA THR A 88 6.94 -7.60 -2.95
C THR A 88 6.69 -9.08 -3.19
N ALA A 89 6.80 -9.89 -2.12
CA ALA A 89 6.57 -11.32 -2.21
C ALA A 89 5.13 -11.62 -2.65
N LEU A 90 4.14 -10.93 -2.08
CA LEU A 90 2.73 -11.08 -2.43
C LEU A 90 2.48 -10.78 -3.91
N SER A 91 2.90 -9.62 -4.40
CA SER A 91 2.67 -9.20 -5.79
C SER A 91 3.30 -10.17 -6.79
N VAL A 92 4.55 -10.59 -6.55
CA VAL A 92 5.23 -11.56 -7.41
C VAL A 92 4.52 -12.92 -7.40
N LEU A 93 4.13 -13.41 -6.23
CA LEU A 93 3.43 -14.70 -6.11
C LEU A 93 2.04 -14.66 -6.73
N ALA A 94 1.30 -13.57 -6.55
CA ALA A 94 -0.04 -13.38 -7.10
C ALA A 94 -0.01 -13.33 -8.63
N LEU A 95 0.87 -12.51 -9.22
CA LEU A 95 1.04 -12.42 -10.67
C LEU A 95 1.42 -13.77 -11.28
N ARG A 96 2.35 -14.51 -10.65
CA ARG A 96 2.72 -15.86 -11.09
C ARG A 96 1.58 -16.87 -10.96
N ALA A 97 0.79 -16.79 -9.89
CA ALA A 97 -0.37 -17.66 -9.69
C ALA A 97 -1.46 -17.40 -10.75
N LEU A 98 -1.55 -16.18 -11.26
CA LEU A 98 -2.41 -15.81 -12.40
C LEU A 98 -1.85 -16.26 -13.75
N GLY A 99 -0.66 -16.88 -13.79
CA GLY A 99 0.00 -17.34 -15.01
C GLY A 99 1.00 -16.35 -15.60
N TYR A 100 1.30 -15.24 -14.92
CA TYR A 100 2.26 -14.26 -15.41
C TYR A 100 3.69 -14.61 -15.04
N GLY A 101 4.48 -15.03 -16.04
CA GLY A 101 5.88 -15.42 -15.85
C GLY A 101 6.87 -14.26 -15.93
N ASN A 102 6.55 -13.22 -16.71
CA ASN A 102 7.46 -12.12 -17.02
C ASN A 102 7.46 -11.03 -15.93
N VAL A 103 7.76 -11.46 -14.70
CA VAL A 103 7.81 -10.61 -13.51
C VAL A 103 9.06 -10.89 -12.70
N SER A 104 9.77 -9.81 -12.35
CA SER A 104 10.88 -9.82 -11.41
C SER A 104 10.68 -8.75 -10.33
N TYR A 105 11.62 -8.67 -9.38
CA TYR A 105 11.56 -7.69 -8.31
C TYR A 105 12.92 -7.04 -8.08
N LEU A 106 12.88 -5.87 -7.45
CA LEU A 106 14.01 -5.10 -7.00
C LEU A 106 13.68 -4.54 -5.62
N VAL A 107 14.54 -4.80 -4.63
CA VAL A 107 14.47 -4.16 -3.32
C VAL A 107 15.71 -3.27 -3.22
N PRO A 108 15.55 -1.95 -3.08
CA PRO A 108 16.66 -1.01 -3.10
C PRO A 108 17.50 -1.10 -1.83
N ASN A 109 18.79 -0.79 -1.94
CA ASN A 109 19.65 -0.62 -0.79
C ASN A 109 19.50 0.81 -0.26
N ARG A 110 18.78 0.96 0.86
CA ARG A 110 18.53 2.28 1.50
C ARG A 110 19.75 3.17 1.74
N PHE A 111 20.95 2.59 1.84
CA PHE A 111 22.17 3.36 2.10
C PHE A 111 22.86 3.85 0.81
N GLU A 112 22.65 3.14 -0.29
CA GLU A 112 23.31 3.41 -1.58
C GLU A 112 22.35 4.10 -2.55
N ASP A 113 21.09 3.67 -2.55
CA ASP A 113 20.08 4.03 -3.55
C ASP A 113 19.07 5.08 -3.05
N GLY A 114 19.10 5.41 -1.75
CA GLY A 114 18.09 6.25 -1.10
C GLY A 114 16.79 5.51 -0.78
N TYR A 115 15.70 6.25 -0.56
CA TYR A 115 14.39 5.68 -0.19
C TYR A 115 13.43 5.62 -1.39
N GLY A 116 12.75 4.47 -1.55
CA GLY A 116 11.75 4.24 -2.60
C GLY A 116 12.33 4.19 -4.02
N LEU A 117 11.54 4.63 -5.00
CA LEU A 117 11.94 4.66 -6.41
C LEU A 117 12.82 5.90 -6.69
N SER A 118 14.15 5.73 -6.69
CA SER A 118 15.13 6.74 -7.11
C SER A 118 15.54 6.54 -8.57
N PRO A 119 16.16 7.56 -9.23
CA PRO A 119 16.69 7.40 -10.59
C PRO A 119 17.65 6.20 -10.73
N GLU A 120 18.48 5.94 -9.72
CA GLU A 120 19.41 4.82 -9.70
C GLU A 120 18.69 3.48 -9.66
N VAL A 121 17.61 3.36 -8.87
CA VAL A 121 16.75 2.16 -8.81
C VAL A 121 16.06 1.93 -10.15
N VAL A 122 15.63 3.00 -10.82
CA VAL A 122 15.03 2.94 -12.16
C VAL A 122 16.07 2.46 -13.18
N ASP A 123 17.29 2.98 -13.15
CA ASP A 123 18.37 2.54 -14.02
C ASP A 123 18.70 1.05 -13.81
N GLN A 124 18.68 0.58 -12.55
CA GLN A 124 18.83 -0.84 -12.23
C GLN A 124 17.67 -1.69 -12.78
N ALA A 125 16.42 -1.21 -12.67
CA ALA A 125 15.25 -1.90 -13.22
C ALA A 125 15.32 -1.94 -14.76
N HIS A 126 15.68 -0.83 -15.40
CA HIS A 126 15.88 -0.74 -16.84
C HIS A 126 16.99 -1.67 -17.34
N ALA A 127 18.12 -1.75 -16.63
CA ALA A 127 19.20 -2.68 -16.95
C ALA A 127 18.78 -4.16 -16.85
N ARG A 128 17.73 -4.47 -16.07
CA ARG A 128 17.09 -5.79 -16.00
C ARG A 128 16.01 -5.98 -17.08
N GLY A 129 15.84 -5.01 -17.97
CA GLY A 129 14.86 -5.04 -19.05
C GLY A 129 13.45 -4.69 -18.59
N ALA A 130 13.27 -3.86 -17.56
CA ALA A 130 11.94 -3.41 -17.16
C ALA A 130 11.23 -2.70 -18.32
N GLN A 131 10.01 -3.15 -18.61
CA GLN A 131 9.08 -2.51 -19.54
C GLN A 131 7.89 -1.87 -18.82
N MET A 132 7.73 -2.16 -17.52
CA MET A 132 6.84 -1.50 -16.59
C MET A 132 7.42 -1.62 -15.18
N ILE A 133 7.24 -0.59 -14.36
CA ILE A 133 7.56 -0.63 -12.93
C ILE A 133 6.27 -0.55 -12.14
N MET A 134 6.13 -1.41 -11.13
CA MET A 134 5.11 -1.30 -10.10
C MET A 134 5.80 -1.14 -8.76
N THR A 135 5.63 0.01 -8.09
CA THR A 135 6.14 0.17 -6.72
C THR A 135 5.16 -0.43 -5.73
N VAL A 136 5.69 -1.02 -4.66
CA VAL A 136 4.91 -1.53 -3.53
C VAL A 136 5.49 -1.00 -2.22
N ASP A 137 4.63 -0.46 -1.37
CA ASP A 137 4.99 0.15 -0.08
C ASP A 137 5.93 1.37 -0.21
N ASN A 138 6.03 1.94 -1.40
CA ASN A 138 6.79 3.16 -1.66
C ASN A 138 6.28 3.84 -2.92
N GLY A 139 6.85 5.01 -3.23
CA GLY A 139 6.67 5.67 -4.51
C GLY A 139 5.81 6.94 -4.46
N ILE A 140 5.01 7.18 -3.41
CA ILE A 140 4.12 8.37 -3.36
C ILE A 140 4.87 9.71 -3.38
N SER A 141 6.16 9.69 -3.05
CA SER A 141 7.05 10.86 -3.07
C SER A 141 8.16 10.77 -4.13
N SER A 142 8.15 9.74 -4.99
CA SER A 142 9.25 9.41 -5.91
C SER A 142 9.18 10.17 -7.24
N HIS A 143 9.13 11.50 -7.18
CA HIS A 143 9.07 12.36 -8.37
C HIS A 143 10.20 12.08 -9.36
N SER A 144 11.44 12.19 -8.92
CA SER A 144 12.62 12.03 -9.79
C SER A 144 12.76 10.61 -10.34
N GLY A 145 12.35 9.59 -9.58
CA GLY A 145 12.32 8.21 -10.07
C GLY A 145 11.29 8.04 -11.19
N VAL A 146 10.08 8.57 -11.00
CA VAL A 146 9.05 8.52 -12.05
C VAL A 146 9.46 9.30 -13.29
N ASP A 147 10.03 10.50 -13.13
CA ASP A 147 10.56 11.28 -14.26
C ASP A 147 11.66 10.50 -15.01
N ARG A 148 12.57 9.84 -14.27
CA ARG A 148 13.61 9.00 -14.87
C ARG A 148 13.03 7.79 -15.62
N ALA A 149 11.96 7.19 -15.10
CA ALA A 149 11.30 6.07 -15.78
C ALA A 149 10.70 6.52 -17.10
N HIS A 150 10.07 7.70 -17.14
CA HIS A 150 9.55 8.29 -18.37
C HIS A 150 10.65 8.61 -19.40
N ASP A 151 11.81 9.12 -18.97
CA ASP A 151 12.96 9.36 -19.86
C ASP A 151 13.41 8.07 -20.58
N LEU A 152 13.18 6.92 -19.96
CA LEU A 152 13.49 5.59 -20.49
C LEU A 152 12.28 4.90 -21.15
N GLY A 153 11.13 5.57 -21.21
CA GLY A 153 9.90 5.03 -21.79
C GLY A 153 9.25 3.92 -20.95
N ILE A 154 9.47 3.91 -19.64
CA ILE A 154 8.94 2.91 -18.71
C ILE A 154 7.76 3.51 -17.94
N PRO A 155 6.52 3.01 -18.10
CA PRO A 155 5.38 3.42 -17.30
C PRO A 155 5.51 2.92 -15.85
N VAL A 156 4.93 3.68 -14.92
CA VAL A 156 4.99 3.44 -13.48
C VAL A 156 3.58 3.36 -12.86
N VAL A 157 3.33 2.26 -12.16
CA VAL A 157 2.18 2.12 -11.24
C VAL A 157 2.71 2.25 -9.81
N VAL A 158 2.16 3.19 -9.04
CA VAL A 158 2.49 3.36 -7.62
C VAL A 158 1.44 2.69 -6.75
N THR A 159 1.84 1.77 -5.89
CA THR A 159 1.02 1.27 -4.77
C THR A 159 1.70 1.56 -3.45
N ASP A 160 1.08 2.39 -2.63
CA ASP A 160 1.70 2.94 -1.43
C ASP A 160 0.62 3.29 -0.39
N HIS A 161 1.04 3.52 0.84
CA HIS A 161 0.19 3.96 1.93
C HIS A 161 0.78 5.15 2.71
N HIS A 162 1.99 5.60 2.39
CA HIS A 162 2.59 6.77 3.00
C HIS A 162 1.79 8.05 2.72
N LEU A 163 1.99 9.07 3.57
CA LEU A 163 1.33 10.35 3.40
C LEU A 163 1.84 11.04 2.12
N PRO A 164 0.96 11.52 1.23
CA PRO A 164 1.38 12.25 0.05
C PRO A 164 1.96 13.61 0.43
N GLY A 165 2.87 14.11 -0.41
CA GLY A 165 3.41 15.46 -0.32
C GLY A 165 2.42 16.54 -0.79
N ASP A 166 2.96 17.72 -1.09
CA ASP A 166 2.20 18.81 -1.70
C ASP A 166 1.85 18.53 -3.16
N THR A 167 2.71 17.78 -3.84
CA THR A 167 2.53 17.30 -5.20
C THR A 167 2.64 15.78 -5.25
N LEU A 168 2.13 15.18 -6.32
CA LEU A 168 2.24 13.74 -6.58
C LEU A 168 3.20 13.51 -7.76
N PRO A 169 3.92 12.38 -7.79
CA PRO A 169 4.70 11.99 -8.96
C PRO A 169 3.77 11.78 -10.15
N ALA A 170 4.28 11.98 -11.36
CA ALA A 170 3.50 11.90 -12.60
C ALA A 170 3.23 10.45 -13.07
N ALA A 171 3.10 9.50 -12.14
CA ALA A 171 2.87 8.09 -12.46
C ALA A 171 1.51 7.89 -13.13
N GLU A 172 1.41 6.94 -14.05
CA GLU A 172 0.17 6.69 -14.81
C GLU A 172 -0.98 6.21 -13.91
N ALA A 173 -0.66 5.53 -12.80
CA ALA A 173 -1.62 5.17 -11.77
C ALA A 173 -0.99 5.27 -10.37
N ILE A 174 -1.76 5.79 -9.41
CA ILE A 174 -1.39 5.84 -7.99
C ILE A 174 -2.53 5.28 -7.17
N VAL A 175 -2.27 4.18 -6.48
CA VAL A 175 -3.18 3.55 -5.51
C VAL A 175 -2.65 3.82 -4.12
N ASN A 176 -3.29 4.75 -3.40
CA ASN A 176 -2.94 5.05 -2.03
C ASN A 176 -4.16 5.55 -1.23
N PRO A 177 -4.49 4.94 -0.07
CA PRO A 177 -5.63 5.33 0.75
C PRO A 177 -5.52 6.75 1.31
N ASN A 178 -4.30 7.27 1.46
CA ASN A 178 -3.98 8.59 2.01
C ASN A 178 -3.97 9.72 0.97
N LEU A 179 -4.31 9.46 -0.30
CA LEU A 179 -4.56 10.52 -1.27
C LEU A 179 -5.67 11.46 -0.77
N ARG A 180 -5.47 12.78 -0.99
CA ARG A 180 -6.34 13.84 -0.46
C ARG A 180 -7.81 13.64 -0.84
N ASP A 181 -8.07 13.18 -2.06
CA ASP A 181 -9.41 12.97 -2.62
C ASP A 181 -9.85 11.50 -2.62
N CYS A 182 -9.17 10.63 -1.86
CA CYS A 182 -9.51 9.20 -1.80
C CYS A 182 -10.60 8.93 -0.77
N GLY A 183 -11.73 8.41 -1.24
CA GLY A 183 -12.88 8.05 -0.42
C GLY A 183 -12.70 6.78 0.41
N PHE A 184 -11.60 6.06 0.24
CA PHE A 184 -11.38 4.79 0.94
C PHE A 184 -11.50 4.96 2.48
N PRO A 185 -12.31 4.13 3.17
CA PRO A 185 -12.73 4.43 4.54
C PRO A 185 -11.61 4.36 5.59
N SER A 186 -10.53 3.61 5.33
CA SER A 186 -9.41 3.45 6.28
C SER A 186 -8.14 4.11 5.75
N LYS A 187 -7.53 4.97 6.56
CA LYS A 187 -6.24 5.60 6.25
C LYS A 187 -5.04 4.83 6.81
N SER A 188 -5.28 3.63 7.33
CA SER A 188 -4.30 2.80 8.03
C SER A 188 -4.09 1.44 7.38
N LEU A 189 -4.42 1.31 6.09
CA LEU A 189 -4.05 0.13 5.33
C LEU A 189 -2.53 0.13 5.14
N ALA A 190 -1.88 -1.01 5.39
CA ALA A 190 -0.45 -1.23 5.16
C ALA A 190 -0.14 -1.32 3.66
N GLY A 191 1.12 -1.15 3.25
CA GLY A 191 1.55 -1.32 1.85
C GLY A 191 1.14 -2.68 1.29
N VAL A 192 1.32 -3.76 2.05
CA VAL A 192 0.93 -5.12 1.66
C VAL A 192 -0.59 -5.26 1.54
N GLY A 193 -1.33 -4.48 2.31
CA GLY A 193 -2.78 -4.39 2.22
C GLY A 193 -3.23 -3.72 0.93
N VAL A 194 -2.53 -2.68 0.48
CA VAL A 194 -2.79 -2.00 -0.80
C VAL A 194 -2.39 -2.90 -1.98
N ALA A 195 -1.30 -3.66 -1.87
CA ALA A 195 -0.89 -4.62 -2.91
C ALA A 195 -1.83 -5.84 -3.01
N PHE A 196 -2.50 -6.21 -1.91
CA PHE A 196 -3.46 -7.32 -1.87
C PHE A 196 -4.81 -7.00 -2.51
N THR A 197 -5.24 -5.73 -2.43
CA THR A 197 -6.55 -5.26 -2.90
C THR A 197 -6.62 -5.19 -4.42
#